data_AF-A0A1R0KV90-F1
#
_entry.id   AF-A0A1R0KV90-F1
#
_cell.length_a   1.000
_cell.length_b   1.000
_cell.length_c   1.000
_cell.angle_alpha   90.00
_cell.angle_beta   90.00
_cell.angle_gamma   90.00
#
_symmetry.space_group_name_H-M   'P 1'
#
loop_
_entity.id
_entity.type
_entity.pdbx_description
1 polymer ?
#
loop_
_entity_poly.entity_id
_entity_poly.type
_entity_poly.pdbx_seq_one_letter_code
_entity_poly.pdbx_strand_id
1 'polypeptide(L)'
;MDEATFTAATPAEWRAWLAENAGTEKAVWLIIRHKNSGIPGIRIDEATEQALCFGWIDGLHRKNDATSSRLRFTPRRPRSSWSRINRERAARLIAGGLMTERGQAAIDLAKEKGRWEGENVRAGHPVR
;
A
#
# COMPACT_ATOMS: atom_id res chain seq x y z
N MET A 1 -5.87 12.36 17.65
CA MET A 1 -6.72 11.89 16.55
C MET A 1 -6.42 10.43 16.37
N ASP A 2 -7.43 9.59 16.58
CA ASP A 2 -7.29 8.17 16.34
C ASP A 2 -7.15 7.92 14.84
N GLU A 3 -6.22 7.05 14.45
CA GLU A 3 -6.04 6.70 13.04
C GLU A 3 -7.27 5.90 12.57
N ALA A 4 -7.82 6.27 11.41
CA ALA A 4 -8.97 5.57 10.83
C ALA A 4 -8.69 4.07 10.70
N THR A 5 -9.70 3.25 10.95
CA THR A 5 -9.65 1.81 10.71
C THR A 5 -10.71 1.44 9.68
N PHE A 6 -10.31 0.68 8.66
CA PHE A 6 -11.16 0.30 7.54
C PHE A 6 -11.07 -1.20 7.29
N THR A 7 -12.15 -1.79 6.81
CA THR A 7 -12.21 -3.20 6.38
C THR A 7 -12.72 -3.24 4.96
N ALA A 8 -12.03 -3.99 4.10
CA ALA A 8 -12.44 -4.22 2.72
C ALA A 8 -12.49 -5.73 2.44
N ALA A 9 -13.61 -6.19 1.90
CA ALA A 9 -13.74 -7.55 1.39
C ALA A 9 -13.06 -7.70 0.03
N THR A 10 -12.95 -6.62 -0.75
CA THR A 10 -12.45 -6.63 -2.13
C THR A 10 -11.45 -5.50 -2.43
N PRO A 11 -10.61 -5.66 -3.47
CA PRO A 11 -9.76 -4.56 -3.97
C PRO A 11 -10.57 -3.33 -4.40
N ALA A 12 -11.78 -3.51 -4.92
CA ALA A 12 -12.64 -2.40 -5.37
C ALA A 12 -13.11 -1.52 -4.21
N GLU A 13 -13.52 -2.12 -3.09
CA GLU A 13 -13.91 -1.38 -1.87
C GLU A 13 -12.74 -0.56 -1.31
N TRP A 14 -11.55 -1.17 -1.27
CA TRP A 14 -10.35 -0.47 -0.84
C TRP A 14 -9.98 0.68 -1.77
N ARG A 15 -10.08 0.46 -3.09
CA ARG A 15 -9.86 1.50 -4.11
C ARG A 15 -10.84 2.67 -3.96
N ALA A 16 -12.11 2.39 -3.67
CA ALA A 16 -13.12 3.43 -3.45
C ALA A 16 -12.78 4.28 -2.21
N TRP A 17 -12.41 3.64 -1.10
CA TRP A 17 -11.97 4.36 0.10
C TRP A 17 -10.77 5.26 -0.19
N LEU A 18 -9.77 4.76 -0.92
CA LEU A 18 -8.60 5.56 -1.31
C LEU A 18 -8.98 6.75 -2.20
N ALA A 19 -9.90 6.58 -3.15
CA ALA A 19 -10.33 7.67 -4.02
C ALA A 19 -10.94 8.84 -3.24
N GLU A 20 -11.71 8.54 -2.20
CA GLU A 20 -12.35 9.55 -1.35
C GLU A 20 -11.39 10.16 -0.32
N ASN A 21 -10.48 9.35 0.24
CA ASN A 21 -9.78 9.72 1.47
C ASN A 21 -8.28 9.99 1.29
N ALA A 22 -7.65 9.55 0.18
CA ALA A 22 -6.20 9.59 0.03
C ALA A 22 -5.58 11.01 0.03
N GLY A 23 -6.41 12.06 -0.02
CA GLY A 23 -5.97 13.46 -0.09
C GLY A 23 -6.12 14.21 1.23
N THR A 24 -6.90 13.66 2.16
CA THR A 24 -7.23 14.28 3.45
C THR A 24 -6.68 13.46 4.60
N GLU A 25 -6.73 12.13 4.49
CA GLU A 25 -6.25 11.22 5.52
C GLU A 25 -4.72 11.11 5.55
N LYS A 26 -4.18 11.01 6.76
CA LYS A 26 -2.73 10.88 6.99
C LYS A 26 -2.29 9.43 7.18
N ALA A 27 -3.22 8.57 7.57
CA ALA A 27 -2.99 7.14 7.78
C ALA A 27 -4.32 6.39 7.87
N VAL A 28 -4.29 5.09 7.58
CA VAL A 28 -5.40 4.18 7.88
C VAL A 28 -4.86 2.80 8.25
N TRP A 29 -5.53 2.13 9.19
CA TRP A 29 -5.35 0.71 9.45
C TRP A 29 -6.35 -0.09 8.63
N LEU A 30 -5.87 -0.87 7.66
CA LEU A 30 -6.70 -1.81 6.92
C LEU A 30 -6.70 -3.16 7.63
N ILE A 31 -7.89 -3.70 7.90
CA ILE A 31 -8.03 -5.05 8.45
C ILE A 31 -7.80 -6.09 7.34
N ILE A 32 -6.84 -6.97 7.58
CA ILE A 32 -6.45 -8.07 6.69
C ILE A 32 -6.88 -9.39 7.33
N ARG A 33 -7.85 -10.07 6.71
CA ARG A 33 -8.33 -11.39 7.16
C ARG A 33 -7.27 -12.47 6.91
N HIS A 34 -7.10 -13.37 7.88
CA HIS A 34 -6.23 -14.52 7.71
C HIS A 34 -6.82 -15.49 6.68
N LYS A 35 -5.97 -16.13 5.87
CA LYS A 35 -6.42 -17.07 4.81
C LYS A 35 -7.30 -18.19 5.36
N ASN A 36 -7.01 -18.66 6.56
CA ASN A 36 -7.69 -19.76 7.24
C ASN A 36 -8.88 -19.33 8.12
N SER A 37 -9.26 -18.05 8.10
CA SER A 37 -10.38 -17.55 8.91
C SER A 37 -11.76 -17.93 8.37
N GLY A 38 -11.85 -18.34 7.10
CA GLY A 38 -13.13 -18.54 6.40
C GLY A 38 -13.88 -17.23 6.09
N ILE A 39 -13.33 -16.07 6.46
CA ILE A 39 -13.91 -14.76 6.22
C ILE A 39 -13.28 -14.16 4.96
N PRO A 40 -14.07 -13.73 3.95
CA PRO A 40 -13.55 -13.01 2.79
C PRO A 40 -12.80 -11.73 3.20
N GLY A 41 -11.73 -11.41 2.47
CA GLY A 41 -10.95 -10.21 2.74
C GLY A 41 -9.90 -9.97 1.67
N ILE A 42 -9.62 -8.69 1.45
CA ILE A 42 -8.56 -8.25 0.54
C ILE A 42 -7.19 -8.83 0.92
N ARG A 43 -6.39 -9.19 -0.08
CA ARG A 43 -5.03 -9.66 0.13
C ARG A 43 -4.04 -8.52 0.25
N ILE A 44 -2.92 -8.77 0.92
CA ILE A 44 -1.92 -7.73 1.20
C ILE A 44 -1.35 -7.17 -0.10
N ASP A 45 -1.04 -8.03 -1.06
CA ASP A 45 -0.57 -7.65 -2.39
C ASP A 45 -1.59 -6.81 -3.15
N GLU A 46 -2.87 -7.22 -3.15
CA GLU A 46 -3.95 -6.44 -3.74
C GLU A 46 -4.09 -5.06 -3.06
N ALA A 47 -4.03 -5.03 -1.72
CA ALA A 47 -4.12 -3.81 -0.93
C ALA A 47 -2.96 -2.85 -1.21
N THR A 48 -1.73 -3.37 -1.29
CA THR A 48 -0.55 -2.60 -1.66
C THR A 48 -0.64 -2.09 -3.10
N GLU A 49 -1.10 -2.90 -4.05
CA GLU A 49 -1.25 -2.46 -5.45
C GLU A 49 -2.26 -1.32 -5.58
N GLN A 50 -3.43 -1.41 -4.94
CA GLN A 50 -4.37 -0.30 -4.92
C GLN A 50 -3.78 0.93 -4.22
N ALA A 51 -3.08 0.77 -3.09
CA ALA A 51 -2.44 1.89 -2.40
C ALA A 51 -1.41 2.62 -3.28
N LEU A 52 -0.60 1.88 -4.03
CA LEU A 52 0.37 2.45 -4.98
C LEU A 52 -0.31 3.32 -6.03
N CYS A 53 -1.49 2.93 -6.53
CA CYS A 53 -2.26 3.73 -7.48
C CYS A 53 -2.60 5.13 -6.97
N PHE A 54 -2.67 5.34 -5.66
CA PHE A 54 -2.99 6.63 -5.04
C PHE A 54 -1.78 7.30 -4.38
N GLY A 55 -0.56 6.77 -4.57
CA GLY A 55 0.66 7.31 -3.98
C GLY A 55 0.83 6.95 -2.50
N TRP A 56 0.16 5.89 -2.04
CA TRP A 56 0.23 5.38 -0.68
C TRP A 56 1.09 4.11 -0.61
N ILE A 57 1.49 3.72 0.60
CA ILE A 57 2.21 2.47 0.86
C ILE A 57 1.86 1.90 2.22
N ASP A 58 1.92 0.57 2.33
CA ASP A 58 1.89 -0.14 3.60
C ASP A 58 3.18 0.04 4.43
N GLY A 59 3.08 -0.20 5.73
CA GLY A 59 4.21 -0.15 6.65
C GLY A 59 4.02 -1.06 7.86
N LEU A 60 3.40 -0.55 8.92
CA LEU A 60 3.27 -1.31 10.17
C LEU A 60 2.24 -2.43 10.03
N HIS A 61 2.66 -3.67 10.29
CA HIS A 61 1.77 -4.82 10.36
C HIS A 61 1.64 -5.29 11.82
N ARG A 62 0.41 -5.40 12.32
CA ARG A 62 0.13 -5.82 13.70
C ARG A 62 -0.97 -6.87 13.74
N LYS A 63 -0.93 -7.74 14.75
CA LYS A 63 -2.08 -8.60 15.09
C LYS A 63 -3.27 -7.70 15.45
N ASN A 64 -4.46 -8.09 15.01
CA ASN A 64 -5.71 -7.43 15.39
C ASN A 64 -6.53 -8.34 16.30
N ASP A 65 -6.84 -9.56 15.84
CA ASP A 65 -7.57 -10.57 16.61
C ASP A 65 -7.12 -12.00 16.23
N ALA A 66 -7.90 -13.03 16.58
CA ALA A 66 -7.59 -14.43 16.27
C ALA A 66 -7.64 -14.75 14.76
N THR A 67 -8.45 -14.01 14.01
CA THR A 67 -8.79 -14.22 12.60
C THR A 67 -8.26 -13.15 11.67
N SER A 68 -7.66 -12.09 12.21
CA SER A 68 -7.21 -10.96 11.42
C SER A 68 -5.96 -10.26 11.98
N SER A 69 -5.32 -9.54 11.07
CA SER A 69 -4.26 -8.59 11.33
C SER A 69 -4.67 -7.22 10.80
N ARG A 70 -3.94 -6.17 11.18
CA ARG A 70 -4.13 -4.83 10.64
C ARG A 70 -2.82 -4.33 10.05
N LEU A 71 -2.91 -3.79 8.84
CA LEU A 71 -1.79 -3.24 8.08
C LEU A 71 -2.00 -1.74 7.91
N ARG A 72 -1.03 -0.94 8.34
CA ARG A 72 -1.10 0.51 8.28
C ARG A 72 -0.65 1.00 6.92
N PHE A 73 -1.47 1.83 6.29
CA PHE A 73 -1.17 2.52 5.04
C PHE A 73 -1.02 4.02 5.27
N THR A 74 -0.09 4.64 4.56
CA THR A 74 0.17 6.09 4.61
C THR A 74 0.55 6.63 3.24
N PRO A 75 0.35 7.95 2.99
CA PRO A 75 0.95 8.61 1.83
C PRO A 75 2.46 8.39 1.80
N ARG A 76 3.01 8.09 0.61
CA ARG A 76 4.46 7.96 0.45
C ARG A 76 5.12 9.32 0.69
N ARG A 77 6.17 9.32 1.51
CA ARG A 77 6.98 10.52 1.70
C ARG A 77 7.88 10.73 0.47
N PRO A 78 8.16 11.98 0.07
CA PRO A 78 9.01 12.28 -1.08
C PRO A 78 10.39 11.61 -1.04
N ARG A 79 10.92 11.36 0.16
CA ARG A 79 12.26 10.80 0.38
C ARG A 79 12.27 9.29 0.62
N SER A 80 11.11 8.62 0.60
CA SER A 80 10.99 7.18 0.84
C SER A 80 11.51 6.38 -0.35
N SER A 81 12.36 5.37 -0.09
CA SER A 81 12.89 4.48 -1.13
C SER A 81 11.81 3.59 -1.75
N TRP A 82 11.95 3.32 -3.05
CA TRP A 82 11.11 2.37 -3.77
C TRP A 82 11.82 1.02 -3.91
N SER A 83 11.23 -0.03 -3.32
CA SER A 83 11.72 -1.39 -3.52
C SER A 83 11.56 -1.81 -4.98
N ARG A 84 12.36 -2.79 -5.43
CA ARG A 84 12.23 -3.37 -6.79
C ARG A 84 10.81 -3.90 -7.03
N ILE A 85 10.25 -4.64 -6.07
CA ILE A 85 8.89 -5.22 -6.17
C ILE A 85 7.83 -4.13 -6.34
N ASN A 86 7.92 -3.02 -5.60
CA ASN A 86 6.94 -1.94 -5.73
C ASN A 86 7.08 -1.16 -7.04
N ARG A 87 8.30 -1.06 -7.59
CA ARG A 87 8.49 -0.52 -8.95
C ARG A 87 7.89 -1.43 -10.01
N GLU A 88 8.09 -2.75 -9.90
CA GLU A 88 7.50 -3.73 -10.81
C GLU A 88 5.97 -3.69 -10.77
N ARG A 89 5.38 -3.61 -9.56
CA ARG A 89 3.94 -3.38 -9.37
C ARG A 89 3.48 -2.09 -10.04
N ALA A 90 4.14 -0.97 -9.75
CA ALA A 90 3.80 0.32 -10.34
C ALA A 90 3.88 0.29 -11.87
N ALA A 91 4.90 -0.34 -12.46
CA ALA A 91 5.03 -0.50 -13.90
C ALA A 91 3.84 -1.28 -14.51
N ARG A 92 3.43 -2.38 -13.88
CA ARG A 92 2.23 -3.14 -14.32
C ARG A 92 0.95 -2.31 -14.21
N LEU A 93 0.79 -1.58 -13.11
CA LEU A 93 -0.39 -0.75 -12.87
C LEU A 93 -0.49 0.43 -13.86
N ILE A 94 0.65 1.01 -14.25
CA ILE A 94 0.73 2.03 -15.30
C ILE A 94 0.37 1.41 -16.65
N ALA A 95 0.99 0.29 -17.02
CA ALA A 95 0.71 -0.39 -18.29
C ALA A 95 -0.76 -0.83 -18.41
N GLY A 96 -1.40 -1.20 -17.29
CA GLY A 96 -2.81 -1.56 -17.23
C GLY A 96 -3.78 -0.37 -17.14
N GLY A 97 -3.31 0.88 -17.15
CA GLY A 97 -4.17 2.06 -17.03
C GLY A 97 -4.87 2.20 -15.67
N LEU A 98 -4.37 1.52 -14.63
CA LEU A 98 -4.94 1.52 -13.28
C LEU A 98 -4.35 2.60 -12.38
N MET A 99 -3.13 3.06 -12.70
CA MET A 99 -2.43 4.12 -11.97
C MET A 99 -3.21 5.44 -12.05
N THR A 100 -3.39 6.12 -10.91
CA THR A 100 -4.02 7.44 -10.90
C THR A 100 -2.97 8.55 -10.98
N GLU A 101 -3.40 9.78 -11.26
CA GLU A 101 -2.53 10.96 -11.26
C GLU A 101 -1.78 11.13 -9.93
N ARG A 102 -2.41 10.79 -8.79
CA ARG A 102 -1.79 10.88 -7.47
C ARG A 102 -0.64 9.88 -7.30
N GLY A 103 -0.87 8.64 -7.74
CA GLY A 103 0.18 7.62 -7.74
C GLY A 103 1.31 7.99 -8.69
N GLN A 104 0.99 8.50 -9.87
CA GLN A 104 1.97 8.97 -10.85
C GLN A 104 2.81 10.13 -10.31
N ALA A 105 2.19 11.12 -9.67
CA ALA A 105 2.90 12.23 -9.03
C ALA A 105 3.88 11.76 -7.94
N ALA A 106 3.51 10.73 -7.17
CA ALA A 106 4.41 10.14 -6.17
C ALA A 106 5.61 9.41 -6.81
N ILE A 107 5.41 8.80 -7.99
CA ILE A 107 6.48 8.17 -8.78
C ILE A 107 7.41 9.24 -9.35
N ASP A 108 6.86 10.29 -9.94
CA ASP A 108 7.64 11.36 -10.57
C ASP A 108 8.47 12.13 -9.55
N LEU A 109 7.89 12.42 -8.38
CA LEU A 109 8.62 13.02 -7.27
C LEU A 109 9.75 12.10 -6.78
N ALA A 110 9.52 10.78 -6.73
CA ALA A 110 10.58 9.85 -6.36
C ALA A 110 11.70 9.80 -7.40
N LYS A 111 11.40 9.92 -8.69
CA LYS A 111 12.41 10.04 -9.76
C LYS A 111 13.21 11.33 -9.62
N GLU A 112 12.53 12.46 -9.44
CA GLU A 112 13.16 13.77 -9.25
C GLU A 112 14.12 13.77 -8.05
N LYS A 113 13.74 13.10 -6.95
CA LYS A 113 14.58 13.00 -5.74
C LYS A 113 15.59 11.85 -5.76
N GLY A 114 15.73 11.13 -6.88
CA GLY A 114 16.66 9.99 -7.00
C GLY A 114 16.34 8.81 -6.07
N ARG A 115 15.07 8.65 -5.68
CA ARG A 115 14.57 7.57 -4.79
C ARG A 115 13.79 6.49 -5.52
N TRP A 116 13.56 6.67 -6.82
CA TRP A 116 12.92 5.67 -7.68
C TRP A 116 13.83 4.45 -7.85
N GLU A 117 15.06 4.66 -8.32
CA GLU A 117 16.04 3.58 -8.40
C GLU A 117 16.61 3.31 -7.00
N GLY A 118 16.00 2.36 -6.30
CA GLY A 118 16.55 1.91 -5.02
C GLY A 118 17.93 1.29 -5.23
N GLU A 119 18.93 1.77 -4.48
CA GLU A 119 20.19 1.06 -4.30
C GLU A 119 19.90 -0.40 -3.89
N ASN A 120 20.59 -1.34 -4.53
CA ASN A 120 20.53 -2.76 -4.18
C ASN A 120 21.12 -2.96 -2.77
N VAL A 121 20.31 -2.79 -1.74
CA VAL A 121 20.67 -3.25 -0.39
C VAL A 121 20.26 -4.72 -0.28
N ARG A 122 21.26 -5.55 -0.02
CA ARG A 122 21.22 -7.02 -0.01
C ARG A 122 20.09 -7.60 0.84
N ALA A 123 19.67 -8.79 0.42
CA ALA A 123 18.76 -9.68 1.12
C ALA A 123 19.13 -9.84 2.60
N GLY A 124 18.11 -9.80 3.47
CA GLY A 124 18.25 -10.10 4.88
C GLY A 124 17.23 -9.38 5.75
N HIS A 125 16.02 -9.91 5.83
CA HIS A 125 15.30 -9.88 7.11
C HIS A 125 15.16 -11.34 7.55
N PRO A 126 15.67 -11.71 8.73
CA PRO A 126 15.49 -13.06 9.23
C PRO A 126 13.99 -13.27 9.47
N VAL A 127 13.47 -14.35 8.90
CA VAL A 127 12.26 -14.97 9.41
C VAL A 127 12.56 -15.36 10.86
N ARG A 128 11.63 -15.00 11.75
CA ARG A 128 11.65 -15.36 13.17
C ARG A 128 11.97 -16.84 13.39
#